data_AF-A0A1Z8QHL6-F1
#
_entry.id   AF-A0A1Z8QHL6-F1
#
_cell.length_a   1.000
_cell.length_b   1.000
_cell.length_c   1.000
_cell.angle_alpha   90.00
_cell.angle_beta   90.00
_cell.angle_gamma   90.00
#
_symmetry.space_group_name_H-M   'P 1'
#
loop_
_entity.id
_entity.type
_entity.pdbx_description
1 polymer ?
#
loop_
_entity_poly.entity_id
_entity_poly.type
_entity_poly.pdbx_seq_one_letter_code
_entity_poly.pdbx_strand_id
1 'polypeptide(L)'
;KVKPQEDSFISNFAYPIIHPNRDKIVKELQKNNIEVRPMICGSMGTQPFYTKKYGRLELPNASIIDKYGFYIPNHPHLKSAEIMLISHIINKGIKE
;
A
#
# COMPACT_ATOMS: atom_id res chain seq x y z
N LYS A 1 15.24 1.85 -16.85
CA LYS A 1 14.04 1.09 -16.42
C LYS A 1 14.21 -0.34 -16.92
N VAL A 2 14.06 -1.34 -16.06
CA VAL A 2 14.09 -2.75 -16.47
C VAL A 2 12.93 -2.97 -17.44
N LYS A 3 13.21 -3.55 -18.62
CA LYS A 3 12.16 -3.91 -19.57
C LYS A 3 11.51 -5.21 -19.09
N PRO A 4 10.18 -5.33 -19.10
CA PRO A 4 9.52 -6.61 -18.89
C PRO A 4 10.04 -7.64 -19.90
N GLN A 5 10.15 -8.89 -19.48
CA GLN A 5 10.44 -9.98 -20.40
C GLN A 5 9.26 -10.13 -21.38
N GLU A 6 9.55 -10.40 -22.65
CA GLU A 6 8.52 -10.77 -23.62
C GLU A 6 7.77 -12.02 -23.13
N ASP A 7 6.46 -12.06 -23.35
CA ASP A 7 5.56 -13.14 -22.91
C ASP A 7 5.54 -13.41 -21.39
N SER A 8 5.81 -12.38 -20.57
CA SER A 8 5.66 -12.45 -19.11
C SER A 8 4.43 -11.70 -18.59
N PHE A 9 3.89 -12.14 -17.46
CA PHE A 9 2.82 -11.44 -16.73
C PHE A 9 3.25 -11.10 -15.31
N ILE A 10 2.64 -10.07 -14.74
CA ILE A 10 2.85 -9.69 -13.33
C ILE A 10 2.03 -10.65 -12.45
N SER A 11 2.70 -11.55 -11.75
CA SER A 11 2.11 -12.35 -10.66
C SER A 11 2.24 -11.56 -9.35
N ASN A 12 1.20 -10.81 -8.98
CA ASN A 12 1.26 -9.91 -7.83
C ASN A 12 1.10 -10.66 -6.50
N PHE A 13 2.12 -10.61 -5.65
CA PHE A 13 2.01 -11.06 -4.25
C PHE A 13 1.07 -10.17 -3.44
N ALA A 14 1.17 -8.85 -3.63
CA ALA A 14 0.36 -7.85 -2.94
C ALA A 14 -0.05 -6.73 -3.90
N TYR A 15 -1.05 -5.93 -3.50
CA TYR A 15 -1.50 -4.77 -4.26
C TYR A 15 -1.34 -3.48 -3.44
N PRO A 16 -0.20 -2.77 -3.57
CA PRO A 16 0.05 -1.54 -2.83
C PRO A 16 -0.66 -0.34 -3.45
N ILE A 17 -1.16 0.55 -2.59
CA ILE A 17 -1.68 1.87 -2.93
C ILE A 17 -0.84 2.91 -2.20
N ILE A 18 -0.50 4.01 -2.87
CA ILE A 18 0.17 5.17 -2.28
C ILE A 18 -0.74 6.37 -2.48
N HIS A 19 -1.25 6.96 -1.40
CA HIS A 19 -2.18 8.08 -1.50
C HIS A 19 -2.06 9.05 -0.31
N PRO A 20 -2.07 10.39 -0.52
CA PRO A 20 -2.03 11.37 0.57
C PRO A 20 -3.16 11.19 1.60
N ASN A 21 -4.37 10.86 1.12
CA ASN A 21 -5.54 10.55 1.95
C ASN A 21 -5.56 9.10 2.50
N ARG A 22 -4.40 8.45 2.67
CA ARG A 22 -4.25 7.06 3.17
C ARG A 22 -5.23 6.77 4.31
N ASP A 23 -5.16 7.55 5.39
CA ASP A 23 -5.90 7.25 6.62
C ASP A 23 -7.41 7.31 6.44
N LYS A 24 -7.87 8.25 5.61
CA LYS A 24 -9.30 8.38 5.25
C LYS A 24 -9.77 7.17 4.45
N ILE A 25 -9.01 6.78 3.43
CA ILE A 25 -9.31 5.63 2.57
C ILE A 25 -9.31 4.33 3.40
N VAL A 26 -8.26 4.12 4.20
CA VAL A 26 -8.14 2.95 5.09
C VAL A 26 -9.32 2.88 6.05
N LYS A 27 -9.70 3.99 6.68
CA LYS A 27 -10.86 4.03 7.59
C LYS A 27 -12.16 3.67 6.87
N GLU A 28 -12.33 4.13 5.63
CA GLU A 28 -13.53 3.82 4.85
C GLU A 28 -13.57 2.36 4.39
N LEU A 29 -12.42 1.79 3.99
CA LEU A 29 -12.30 0.36 3.70
C LEU A 29 -12.65 -0.49 4.92
N GLN A 30 -12.10 -0.15 6.09
CA GLN A 30 -12.36 -0.86 7.35
C GLN A 30 -13.84 -0.81 7.77
N LYS A 31 -14.53 0.33 7.58
CA LYS A 31 -15.99 0.42 7.83
C LYS A 31 -16.80 -0.54 6.94
N ASN A 32 -16.30 -0.86 5.76
CA ASN A 32 -16.92 -1.81 4.83
C ASN A 32 -16.40 -3.24 5.03
N ASN A 33 -15.77 -3.53 6.18
CA ASN A 33 -15.18 -4.83 6.53
C ASN A 33 -14.09 -5.30 5.56
N ILE A 34 -13.40 -4.37 4.91
CA ILE A 34 -12.26 -4.66 4.03
C ILE A 34 -10.98 -4.50 4.84
N GLU A 35 -10.28 -5.60 5.09
CA GLU A 35 -8.99 -5.57 5.79
C GLU A 35 -7.89 -5.01 4.88
N VAL A 36 -7.05 -4.16 5.45
CA VAL A 36 -5.86 -3.59 4.79
C VAL A 36 -4.63 -3.81 5.65
N ARG A 37 -3.45 -3.80 5.04
CA ARG A 37 -2.18 -3.93 5.75
C ARG A 37 -1.32 -2.68 5.57
N PRO A 38 -0.62 -2.19 6.60
CA PRO A 38 0.40 -1.17 6.42
C PRO A 38 1.58 -1.71 5.60
N MET A 39 2.46 -0.82 5.12
CA MET A 39 3.69 -1.23 4.44
C MET A 39 4.63 -1.95 5.42
N ILE A 40 5.01 -3.19 5.10
CA ILE A 40 5.70 -4.18 5.97
C ILE A 40 6.59 -3.56 7.05
N CYS A 41 7.72 -2.96 6.66
CA CYS A 41 8.69 -2.37 7.58
C CYS A 41 8.71 -0.84 7.55
N GLY A 42 7.86 -0.22 6.73
CA GLY A 42 7.90 1.21 6.49
C GLY A 42 9.29 1.70 6.05
N SER A 43 9.74 2.81 6.62
CA SER A 43 11.09 3.34 6.42
C SER A 43 12.06 2.74 7.44
N MET A 44 12.81 1.70 7.03
CA MET A 44 13.70 0.95 7.94
C MET A 44 14.72 1.81 8.68
N GLY A 45 15.24 2.87 8.03
CA GLY A 45 16.21 3.79 8.64
C GLY A 45 15.67 4.65 9.79
N THR A 46 14.35 4.63 10.00
CA THR A 46 13.66 5.32 11.09
C THR A 46 13.24 4.40 12.24
N GLN A 47 13.39 3.08 12.06
CA GLN A 47 12.98 2.09 13.05
C GLN A 47 13.88 2.15 14.31
N PRO A 48 13.34 1.88 15.52
CA PRO A 48 14.11 1.99 16.78
C PRO A 48 15.38 1.14 16.82
N PHE A 49 15.34 -0.10 16.30
CA PHE A 49 16.51 -0.97 16.31
C PHE A 49 17.61 -0.49 15.35
N TYR A 50 17.22 0.09 14.20
CA TYR A 50 18.14 0.59 13.20
C TYR A 50 18.80 1.87 13.69
N THR A 51 17.99 2.82 14.16
CA THR A 51 18.45 4.10 14.71
C THR A 51 19.43 3.92 15.87
N LYS A 52 19.16 2.97 16.77
CA LYS A 52 20.07 2.63 17.89
C LYS A 52 21.44 2.14 17.43
N LYS A 53 21.52 1.40 16.31
CA LYS A 53 22.76 0.75 15.84
C LYS A 53 23.53 1.58 14.81
N TYR A 54 22.84 2.29 13.93
CA TYR A 54 23.41 2.93 12.74
C TYR A 54 23.12 4.44 12.65
N GLY A 55 22.35 5.00 13.58
CA GLY A 55 21.83 6.36 13.46
C GLY A 55 20.57 6.44 12.58
N ARG A 56 19.89 7.59 12.63
CA ARG A 56 18.67 7.83 11.85
C ARG A 56 19.03 8.09 10.39
N LEU A 57 18.39 7.35 9.49
CA LEU A 57 18.52 7.53 8.05
C LEU A 57 17.14 7.71 7.43
N GLU A 58 16.90 8.87 6.82
CA GLU A 58 15.67 9.14 6.08
C GLU A 58 15.94 9.12 4.59
N LEU A 59 15.29 8.19 3.89
CA LEU A 59 15.31 8.12 2.43
C LEU A 59 13.99 8.69 1.91
N PRO A 60 14.00 9.69 1.00
CA PRO A 60 12.78 10.38 0.58
C PRO A 60 11.69 9.44 0.07
N ASN A 61 12.04 8.49 -0.81
CA ASN A 61 11.08 7.55 -1.39
C ASN A 61 10.54 6.55 -0.36
N ALA A 62 11.41 6.05 0.53
CA ALA A 62 10.97 5.15 1.61
C ALA A 62 10.02 5.86 2.57
N SER A 63 10.30 7.13 2.88
CA SER A 63 9.47 7.95 3.76
C SER A 63 8.10 8.26 3.13
N ILE A 64 8.04 8.49 1.81
CA ILE A 64 6.77 8.65 1.09
C ILE A 64 5.94 7.37 1.16
N ILE A 65 6.55 6.22 0.88
CA ILE A 65 5.87 4.92 0.91
C ILE A 65 5.40 4.57 2.33
N ASP A 66 6.23 4.83 3.34
CA ASP A 66 5.89 4.60 4.74
C ASP A 66 4.68 5.45 5.17
N LYS A 67 4.69 6.74 4.83
CA LYS A 67 3.66 7.68 5.23
C LYS A 67 2.33 7.46 4.50
N TYR A 68 2.37 7.16 3.20
CA TYR A 68 1.18 7.17 2.35
C TYR A 68 0.80 5.80 1.79
N GLY A 69 1.62 4.77 2.03
CA GLY A 69 1.44 3.43 1.51
C GLY A 69 0.58 2.52 2.38
N PHE A 70 -0.13 1.61 1.72
CA PHE A 70 -0.84 0.48 2.33
C PHE A 70 -1.16 -0.57 1.27
N TYR A 71 -1.43 -1.81 1.69
CA TYR A 71 -1.89 -2.88 0.82
C TYR A 71 -3.40 -3.08 0.91
N ILE A 72 -4.01 -3.37 -0.23
CA ILE A 72 -5.41 -3.82 -0.33
C ILE A 72 -5.46 -5.34 -0.61
N PRO A 73 -6.62 -5.98 -0.39
CA PRO A 73 -6.79 -7.40 -0.72
C PRO A 73 -6.59 -7.68 -2.22
N ASN A 74 -5.91 -8.77 -2.53
CA ASN A 74 -5.71 -9.29 -3.89
C ASN A 74 -5.76 -10.83 -3.95
N HIS A 75 -6.43 -11.48 -3.00
CA HIS A 75 -6.50 -12.94 -2.91
C HIS A 75 -7.40 -13.55 -4.01
N PRO A 76 -7.18 -14.82 -4.41
CA PRO A 76 -7.91 -15.44 -5.53
C PRO A 76 -9.42 -15.58 -5.32
N HIS A 77 -9.90 -15.55 -4.07
CA HIS A 77 -11.33 -15.64 -3.74
C HIS A 77 -12.12 -14.31 -3.86
N LEU A 78 -11.48 -13.20 -4.26
CA LEU A 78 -12.18 -11.93 -4.42
C LEU A 78 -13.19 -12.01 -5.57
N LYS A 79 -14.42 -11.62 -5.30
CA LYS A 79 -15.49 -11.50 -6.30
C LYS A 79 -15.40 -10.16 -7.01
N SER A 80 -15.91 -10.10 -8.23
CA SER A 80 -15.95 -8.87 -9.03
C SER A 80 -16.65 -7.72 -8.29
N ALA A 81 -17.74 -8.00 -7.55
CA ALA A 81 -18.43 -6.99 -6.75
C ALA A 81 -17.56 -6.39 -5.63
N GLU A 82 -16.72 -7.21 -4.98
CA GLU A 82 -15.80 -6.77 -3.93
C GLU A 82 -14.68 -5.91 -4.53
N ILE A 83 -14.13 -6.33 -5.67
CA ILE A 83 -13.13 -5.55 -6.42
C ILE A 83 -13.70 -4.18 -6.82
N MET A 84 -14.94 -4.14 -7.29
CA MET A 84 -15.61 -2.89 -7.65
C MET A 84 -15.86 -1.99 -6.45
N LEU A 85 -16.25 -2.56 -5.29
CA LEU A 85 -16.41 -1.81 -4.05
C LEU A 85 -15.09 -1.20 -3.57
N ILE A 86 -14.02 -2.01 -3.51
CA ILE A 86 -12.67 -1.55 -3.13
C ILE A 86 -12.23 -0.41 -4.05
N SER A 87 -12.38 -0.61 -5.36
CA SER A 87 -12.00 0.38 -6.39
C SER A 87 -12.82 1.67 -6.26
N HIS A 88 -14.12 1.57 -5.98
CA HIS A 88 -14.98 2.72 -5.76
C HIS A 88 -14.54 3.54 -4.54
N ILE A 89 -14.28 2.89 -3.41
CA ILE A 89 -13.84 3.55 -2.17
C ILE A 89 -12.52 4.31 -2.40
N ILE A 90 -11.53 3.65 -3.04
CA ILE A 90 -10.23 4.27 -3.34
C ILE A 90 -10.41 5.47 -4.27
N ASN A 91 -11.17 5.31 -5.38
CA ASN A 91 -11.36 6.37 -6.36
C ASN A 91 -12.17 7.56 -5.82
N LYS A 92 -13.08 7.33 -4.87
CA LYS A 92 -13.76 8.42 -4.17
C LYS A 92 -12.77 9.28 -3.38
N GLY A 93 -11.79 8.66 -2.72
CA GLY A 93 -10.75 9.36 -1.98
C GLY A 93 -9.78 10.21 -2.82
N ILE A 94 -9.79 10.04 -4.16
CA ILE A 94 -9.04 10.87 -5.13
C ILE A 94 -9.80 12.16 -5.46
N LYS A 95 -11.14 12.13 -5.42
CA LYS A 95 -12.00 13.25 -5.82
C LYS A 95 -12.23 14.29 -4.72
N GLU A 96 -11.77 14.00 -3.51
CA GLU A 96 -11.90 14.83 -2.30
C GLU A 96 -10.55 15.47 -1.94
#